data_AF-A0A2W4ZYN3-F1
#
_entry.id   AF-A0A2W4ZYN3-F1
#
_cell.length_a   1.000
_cell.length_b   1.000
_cell.length_c   1.000
_cell.angle_alpha   90.00
_cell.angle_beta   90.00
_cell.angle_gamma   90.00
#
_symmetry.space_group_name_H-M   'P 1'
#
loop_
_entity.id
_entity.type
_entity.pdbx_description
1 polymer ?
#
loop_
_entity_poly.entity_id
_entity_poly.type
_entity_poly.pdbx_seq_one_letter_code
_entity_poly.pdbx_strand_id
1 'polypeptide(L)'
;MMRVLAVCLCIAVLSAGGASFAFADDGKPPKELVEELSKVAHDGFLTVKNPQGQTIVKPEDAKKLKFPIINYEEREKAVARGYLSATAKWCGLKWEQDYFKPYVKSLQVEHGKKWTPHQYAYAEVLHGVAMGVETREKKGEKCSDAEKKRVAALAKK
;
A
#
# COMPACT_ATOMS: atom_id res chain seq x y z
N MET A 1 -63.13 15.33 -5.82
CA MET A 1 -62.01 16.07 -6.43
C MET A 1 -60.84 16.08 -5.45
N MET A 2 -59.76 15.35 -5.75
CA MET A 2 -58.36 15.71 -5.51
C MET A 2 -57.50 14.47 -5.77
N ARG A 3 -56.70 14.57 -6.83
CA ARG A 3 -55.65 13.64 -7.23
C ARG A 3 -54.48 13.85 -6.27
N VAL A 4 -53.94 12.80 -5.67
CA VAL A 4 -52.60 12.84 -5.04
C VAL A 4 -51.71 11.87 -5.79
N LEU A 5 -50.63 12.44 -6.31
CA LEU A 5 -49.65 11.85 -7.19
C LEU A 5 -48.99 10.61 -6.59
N ALA A 6 -48.87 9.57 -7.41
CA ALA A 6 -47.90 8.51 -7.24
C ALA A 6 -46.49 9.10 -7.42
N VAL A 7 -45.75 9.21 -6.32
CA VAL A 7 -44.31 9.44 -6.37
C VAL A 7 -43.66 8.09 -6.63
N CYS A 8 -43.35 7.83 -7.90
CA CYS A 8 -42.40 6.79 -8.28
C CYS A 8 -41.03 7.17 -7.70
N LEU A 9 -40.73 6.64 -6.52
CA LEU A 9 -39.39 6.65 -5.97
C LEU A 9 -38.55 5.67 -6.81
N CYS A 10 -37.93 6.20 -7.86
CA CYS A 10 -36.86 5.52 -8.57
C CYS A 10 -35.70 5.35 -7.59
N ILE A 11 -35.66 4.20 -6.90
CA ILE A 11 -34.45 3.70 -6.28
C ILE A 11 -33.51 3.38 -7.45
N ALA A 12 -32.73 4.39 -7.84
CA ALA A 12 -31.60 4.19 -8.72
C ALA A 12 -30.66 3.23 -7.99
N VAL A 13 -30.65 1.99 -8.45
CA VAL A 13 -29.66 0.98 -8.13
C VAL A 13 -28.29 1.58 -8.45
N LEU A 14 -27.59 2.08 -7.43
CA LEU A 14 -26.15 2.24 -7.52
C LEU A 14 -25.58 0.84 -7.67
N SER A 15 -25.30 0.48 -8.92
CA SER A 15 -24.51 -0.67 -9.27
C SER A 15 -23.22 -0.63 -8.47
N ALA A 16 -23.10 -1.58 -7.54
CA ALA A 16 -21.85 -1.96 -6.91
C ALA A 16 -20.88 -2.49 -7.96
N GLY A 17 -20.34 -1.59 -8.80
CA GLY A 17 -19.11 -1.84 -9.51
C GLY A 17 -18.01 -1.71 -8.49
N GLY A 18 -17.37 -2.82 -8.12
CA GLY A 18 -16.19 -2.82 -7.27
C GLY A 18 -15.20 -1.80 -7.81
N ALA A 19 -15.01 -0.71 -7.07
CA ALA A 19 -13.94 0.22 -7.32
C ALA A 19 -12.65 -0.50 -6.91
N SER A 20 -12.14 -1.37 -7.78
CA SER A 20 -10.71 -1.64 -7.77
C SER A 20 -10.06 -0.28 -7.92
N PHE A 21 -9.30 0.17 -6.93
CA PHE A 21 -8.47 1.35 -7.04
C PHE A 21 -7.36 1.06 -8.07
N ALA A 22 -7.73 1.03 -9.34
CA ALA A 22 -6.80 1.27 -10.42
C ALA A 22 -6.40 2.73 -10.24
N PHE A 23 -5.24 2.96 -9.61
CA PHE A 23 -4.64 4.28 -9.55
C PHE A 23 -4.72 4.88 -10.97
N ALA A 24 -5.47 5.98 -11.12
CA ALA A 24 -5.68 6.65 -12.40
C ALA A 24 -4.34 7.11 -13.00
N ASP A 25 -4.37 7.56 -14.26
CA ASP A 25 -3.33 7.71 -15.30
C ASP A 25 -1.84 7.99 -14.95
N ASP A 26 -1.46 8.36 -13.73
CA ASP A 26 -0.07 8.50 -13.28
C ASP A 26 0.44 7.37 -12.37
N GLY A 27 -0.45 6.47 -11.94
CA GLY A 27 -0.12 5.33 -11.08
C GLY A 27 0.19 5.70 -9.63
N LYS A 28 -0.21 6.89 -9.16
CA LYS A 28 0.03 7.36 -7.79
C LYS A 28 -1.15 7.11 -6.85
N PRO A 29 -0.91 6.71 -5.58
CA PRO A 29 -1.96 6.59 -4.59
C PRO A 29 -2.55 7.93 -4.16
N PRO A 30 -3.87 8.00 -3.84
CA PRO A 30 -4.48 9.19 -3.26
C PRO A 30 -3.73 9.64 -2.01
N LYS A 31 -3.57 10.95 -1.84
CA LYS A 31 -2.83 11.52 -0.70
C LYS A 31 -3.38 11.08 0.64
N GLU A 32 -4.70 11.02 0.76
CA GLU A 32 -5.42 10.60 1.96
C GLU A 32 -5.07 9.17 2.34
N LEU A 33 -5.01 8.27 1.34
CA LEU A 33 -4.59 6.88 1.53
C LEU A 33 -3.13 6.80 1.99
N VAL A 34 -2.23 7.57 1.37
CA VAL A 34 -0.82 7.62 1.80
C VAL A 34 -0.71 8.05 3.26
N GLU A 35 -1.42 9.09 3.66
CA GLU A 35 -1.41 9.58 5.05
C GLU A 35 -2.01 8.57 6.04
N GLU A 36 -3.12 7.90 5.67
CA GLU A 36 -3.73 6.86 6.49
C GLU A 36 -2.78 5.67 6.71
N LEU A 37 -2.26 5.10 5.62
CA LEU A 37 -1.35 3.96 5.71
C LEU A 37 -0.03 4.31 6.40
N SER A 38 0.43 5.55 6.26
CA SER A 38 1.61 6.05 6.98
C SER A 38 1.42 6.04 8.49
N LYS A 39 0.23 6.42 8.98
CA LYS A 39 -0.10 6.39 10.41
C LYS A 39 -0.18 4.96 10.92
N VAL A 40 -0.89 4.08 10.20
CA VAL A 40 -0.98 2.65 10.54
C VAL A 40 0.40 2.00 10.58
N ALA A 41 1.25 2.29 9.59
CA ALA A 41 2.62 1.80 9.55
C ALA A 41 3.46 2.36 10.70
N HIS A 42 3.27 3.62 11.10
CA HIS A 42 4.00 4.22 12.21
C HIS A 42 3.64 3.55 13.54
N ASP A 43 2.35 3.42 13.83
CA ASP A 43 1.87 2.80 15.07
C ASP A 43 2.30 1.32 15.16
N GLY A 44 2.23 0.60 14.04
CA GLY A 44 2.73 -0.76 13.92
C GLY A 44 4.25 -0.85 14.08
N PHE A 45 5.01 0.09 13.51
CA PHE A 45 6.47 0.11 13.58
C PHE A 45 6.98 0.30 15.02
N LEU A 46 6.30 1.11 15.82
CA LEU A 46 6.66 1.32 17.22
C LEU A 46 6.39 0.09 18.11
N THR A 47 5.54 -0.84 17.65
CA THR A 47 5.08 -1.99 18.44
C THR A 47 5.50 -3.35 17.87
N VAL A 48 6.15 -3.37 16.70
CA VAL A 48 6.58 -4.60 16.02
C VAL A 48 7.59 -5.39 16.87
N LYS A 49 7.40 -6.72 16.93
CA LYS A 49 8.25 -7.64 17.67
C LYS A 49 9.04 -8.56 16.73
N ASN A 50 10.28 -8.88 17.10
CA ASN A 50 11.06 -9.92 16.45
C ASN A 50 10.49 -11.33 16.79
N PRO A 51 10.98 -12.42 16.16
CA PRO A 51 10.54 -13.78 16.46
C PRO A 51 10.72 -14.20 17.94
N GLN A 52 11.61 -13.52 18.67
CA GLN A 52 11.85 -13.72 20.10
C GLN A 52 10.88 -12.90 20.98
N GLY A 53 9.91 -12.19 20.38
CA GLY A 53 8.90 -11.40 21.09
C GLY A 53 9.38 -10.03 21.61
N GLN A 54 10.60 -9.61 21.26
CA GLN A 54 11.17 -8.33 21.68
C GLN A 54 10.78 -7.22 20.69
N THR A 55 10.39 -6.05 21.20
CA THR A 55 10.11 -4.89 20.34
C THR A 55 11.36 -4.46 19.59
N ILE A 56 11.25 -4.31 18.26
CA ILE A 56 12.39 -3.96 17.40
C ILE A 56 12.84 -2.52 17.67
N VAL A 57 11.88 -1.61 17.82
CA VAL A 57 12.15 -0.23 18.21
C VAL A 57 12.17 -0.15 19.73
N LYS A 58 13.35 0.16 20.29
CA LYS A 58 13.45 0.34 21.74
C LYS A 58 12.64 1.56 22.19
N PRO A 59 12.00 1.55 23.38
CA PRO A 59 11.19 2.67 23.85
C PRO A 59 11.89 4.04 23.86
N GLU A 60 13.19 4.05 24.17
CA GLU A 60 14.04 5.24 24.15
C GLU A 60 14.25 5.80 22.74
N ASP A 61 14.21 4.96 21.71
CA ASP A 61 14.35 5.37 20.31
C ASP A 61 13.00 5.71 19.69
N ALA A 62 11.92 5.04 20.12
CA ALA A 62 10.54 5.37 19.75
C ALA A 62 10.22 6.85 20.01
N LYS A 63 10.65 7.40 21.15
CA LYS A 63 10.46 8.82 21.49
C LYS A 63 11.20 9.80 20.57
N LYS A 64 12.23 9.34 19.85
CA LYS A 64 13.03 10.16 18.93
C LYS A 64 12.50 10.09 17.50
N LEU A 65 11.67 9.09 17.18
CA LEU A 65 11.07 8.93 15.86
C LEU A 65 9.88 9.87 15.70
N LYS A 66 10.15 11.07 15.17
CA LYS A 66 9.09 12.02 14.81
C LYS A 66 8.34 11.51 13.59
N PHE A 67 7.01 11.55 13.65
CA PHE A 67 6.17 11.34 12.48
C PHE A 67 6.13 12.62 11.61
N PRO A 68 6.25 12.51 10.27
CA PRO A 68 6.55 11.29 9.51
C PRO A 68 8.05 10.93 9.54
N ILE A 69 8.37 9.63 9.58
CA ILE A 69 9.75 9.12 9.68
C ILE A 69 10.56 9.37 8.39
N ILE A 70 9.89 9.33 7.24
CA ILE A 70 10.41 9.68 5.91
C ILE A 70 9.51 10.75 5.27
N ASN A 71 10.00 11.44 4.24
CA ASN A 71 9.24 12.50 3.57
C ASN A 71 8.01 11.95 2.81
N TYR A 72 7.11 12.82 2.33
CA TYR A 72 5.87 12.38 1.66
C TYR A 72 6.12 11.56 0.39
N GLU A 73 7.04 11.98 -0.48
CA GLU A 73 7.35 11.31 -1.74
C GLU A 73 7.75 9.85 -1.53
N GLU A 74 8.52 9.59 -0.46
CA GLU A 74 9.00 8.26 -0.12
C GLU A 74 7.91 7.40 0.49
N ARG A 75 6.95 8.00 1.21
CA ARG A 75 5.74 7.31 1.68
C ARG A 75 4.82 6.93 0.51
N GLU A 76 4.61 7.85 -0.42
CA GLU A 76 3.84 7.60 -1.65
C GLU A 76 4.45 6.45 -2.45
N LYS A 77 5.78 6.47 -2.65
CA LYS A 77 6.52 5.41 -3.34
C LYS A 77 6.40 4.07 -2.63
N ALA A 78 6.56 4.03 -1.30
CA ALA A 78 6.42 2.81 -0.51
C ALA A 78 5.01 2.20 -0.64
N VAL A 79 3.97 3.04 -0.57
CA VAL A 79 2.58 2.61 -0.74
C VAL A 79 2.35 2.06 -2.16
N ALA A 80 2.74 2.81 -3.20
CA ALA A 80 2.57 2.38 -4.58
C ALA A 80 3.27 1.04 -4.86
N ARG A 81 4.51 0.86 -4.36
CA ARG A 81 5.27 -0.38 -4.50
C ARG A 81 4.67 -1.53 -3.70
N GLY A 82 4.05 -1.24 -2.55
CA GLY A 82 3.30 -2.21 -1.76
C GLY A 82 2.11 -2.77 -2.52
N TYR A 83 1.26 -1.90 -3.07
CA TYR A 83 0.11 -2.31 -3.90
C TYR A 83 0.54 -3.13 -5.11
N LEU A 84 1.58 -2.68 -5.82
CA LEU A 84 2.10 -3.41 -6.98
C LEU A 84 2.63 -4.80 -6.59
N SER A 85 3.34 -4.89 -5.47
CA SER A 85 3.86 -6.16 -4.95
C SER A 85 2.75 -7.12 -4.53
N ALA A 86 1.68 -6.62 -3.89
CA ALA A 86 0.52 -7.43 -3.55
C ALA A 86 -0.26 -7.89 -4.79
N THR A 87 -0.41 -7.02 -5.80
CA THR A 87 -1.03 -7.40 -7.08
C THR A 87 -0.21 -8.48 -7.78
N ALA A 88 1.12 -8.33 -7.83
CA ALA A 88 2.00 -9.34 -8.40
C ALA A 88 1.89 -10.68 -7.66
N LYS A 89 1.85 -10.65 -6.32
CA LYS A 89 1.64 -11.83 -5.48
C LYS A 89 0.31 -12.51 -5.77
N TRP A 90 -0.77 -11.74 -5.85
CA TRP A 90 -2.11 -12.24 -6.17
C TRP A 90 -2.18 -12.88 -7.57
N CYS A 91 -1.45 -12.33 -8.55
CA CYS A 91 -1.34 -12.93 -9.89
C CYS A 91 -0.37 -14.12 -9.99
N GLY A 92 0.20 -14.58 -8.87
CA GLY A 92 1.14 -15.70 -8.83
C GLY A 92 2.49 -15.40 -9.49
N LEU A 93 2.89 -14.13 -9.52
CA LEU A 93 4.21 -13.70 -9.99
C LEU A 93 5.22 -13.74 -8.82
N LYS A 94 6.52 -13.72 -9.15
CA LYS A 94 7.63 -13.71 -8.18
C LYS A 94 7.80 -12.32 -7.56
N TRP A 95 6.78 -11.87 -6.82
CA TRP A 95 6.67 -10.51 -6.31
C TRP A 95 7.89 -10.08 -5.46
N GLU A 96 8.43 -11.00 -4.66
CA GLU A 96 9.54 -10.69 -3.77
C GLU A 96 10.83 -10.40 -4.57
N GLN A 97 11.13 -11.24 -5.56
CA GLN A 97 12.32 -11.14 -6.40
C GLN A 97 12.23 -9.99 -7.40
N ASP A 98 11.05 -9.81 -8.00
CA ASP A 98 10.89 -8.94 -9.17
C ASP A 98 10.35 -7.54 -8.81
N TYR A 99 9.83 -7.33 -7.58
CA TYR A 99 9.21 -6.05 -7.19
C TYR A 99 9.76 -5.53 -5.86
N PHE A 100 9.75 -6.37 -4.81
CA PHE A 100 10.19 -5.93 -3.48
C PHE A 100 11.71 -5.73 -3.39
N LYS A 101 12.51 -6.72 -3.79
CA LYS A 101 13.99 -6.61 -3.73
C LYS A 101 14.53 -5.45 -4.58
N PRO A 102 14.04 -5.21 -5.82
CA PRO A 102 14.42 -4.03 -6.59
C PRO A 102 14.07 -2.72 -5.92
N TYR A 103 12.89 -2.62 -5.27
CA TYR A 103 12.49 -1.44 -4.50
C TYR A 103 13.41 -1.20 -3.30
N VAL A 104 13.71 -2.22 -2.50
CA VAL A 104 14.66 -2.09 -1.37
C VAL A 104 16.03 -1.67 -1.87
N LYS A 105 16.49 -2.25 -2.99
CA LYS A 105 17.75 -1.85 -3.62
C LYS A 105 17.72 -0.41 -4.12
N SER A 106 16.60 0.06 -4.70
CA SER A 106 16.49 1.45 -5.16
C SER A 106 16.57 2.43 -4.01
N LEU A 107 15.91 2.13 -2.88
CA LEU A 107 16.03 2.95 -1.67
C LEU A 107 17.50 3.06 -1.21
N GLN A 108 18.22 1.94 -1.20
CA GLN A 108 19.63 1.91 -0.81
C GLN A 108 20.52 2.73 -1.75
N VAL A 109 20.24 2.71 -3.06
CA VAL A 109 20.99 3.49 -4.06
C VAL A 109 20.66 4.98 -3.97
N GLU A 110 19.38 5.33 -3.85
CA GLU A 110 18.91 6.72 -3.82
C GLU A 110 19.33 7.45 -2.54
N HIS A 111 19.20 6.78 -1.39
CA HIS A 111 19.42 7.39 -0.08
C HIS A 111 20.78 7.05 0.53
N GLY A 112 21.35 5.89 0.22
CA GLY A 112 22.66 5.47 0.71
C GLY A 112 22.82 5.66 2.22
N LYS A 113 23.87 6.38 2.64
CA LYS A 113 24.15 6.70 4.05
C LYS A 113 23.31 7.86 4.62
N LYS A 114 22.47 8.52 3.81
CA LYS A 114 21.63 9.65 4.26
C LYS A 114 20.48 9.17 5.14
N TRP A 115 19.98 7.97 4.88
CA TRP A 115 18.91 7.38 5.67
C TRP A 115 19.46 6.56 6.84
N THR A 116 18.79 6.70 7.97
CA THR A 116 19.02 5.87 9.15
C THR A 116 18.42 4.47 8.96
N PRO A 117 18.86 3.45 9.73
CA PRO A 117 18.24 2.13 9.70
C PRO A 117 16.72 2.15 9.96
N HIS A 118 16.25 3.05 10.82
CA HIS A 118 14.81 3.21 11.10
C HIS A 118 14.03 3.73 9.89
N GLN A 119 14.62 4.57 9.05
CA GLN A 119 13.97 5.09 7.84
C GLN A 119 13.80 3.99 6.79
N TYR A 120 14.83 3.17 6.56
CA TYR A 120 14.72 1.99 5.70
C TYR A 120 13.66 1.02 6.23
N ALA A 121 13.75 0.66 7.52
CA ALA A 121 12.81 -0.27 8.12
C ALA A 121 11.36 0.25 8.09
N TYR A 122 11.15 1.56 8.30
CA TYR A 122 9.82 2.17 8.19
C TYR A 122 9.28 2.10 6.76
N ALA A 123 10.11 2.37 5.74
CA ALA A 123 9.69 2.28 4.34
C ALA A 123 9.30 0.85 3.93
N GLU A 124 9.98 -0.17 4.47
CA GLU A 124 9.62 -1.57 4.31
C GLU A 124 8.33 -1.95 5.03
N VAL A 125 8.12 -1.47 6.26
CA VAL A 125 6.86 -1.69 6.99
C VAL A 125 5.68 -1.03 6.28
N LEU A 126 5.83 0.20 5.80
CA LEU A 126 4.79 0.89 5.03
C LEU A 126 4.44 0.14 3.74
N HIS A 127 5.44 -0.39 3.03
CA HIS A 127 5.23 -1.28 1.89
C HIS A 127 4.41 -2.53 2.29
N GLY A 128 4.76 -3.18 3.40
CA GLY A 128 4.04 -4.35 3.90
C GLY A 128 2.59 -4.05 4.33
N VAL A 129 2.35 -2.89 4.96
CA VAL A 129 0.99 -2.43 5.31
C VAL A 129 0.15 -2.24 4.06
N ALA A 130 0.70 -1.56 3.04
CA ALA A 130 0.04 -1.36 1.76
C ALA A 130 -0.24 -2.70 1.04
N MET A 131 0.71 -3.64 1.05
CA MET A 131 0.47 -4.99 0.55
C MET A 131 -0.70 -5.68 1.25
N GLY A 132 -0.80 -5.51 2.58
CA GLY A 132 -1.86 -6.10 3.40
C GLY A 132 -3.24 -5.57 3.05
N VAL A 133 -3.37 -4.28 2.73
CA VAL A 133 -4.62 -3.67 2.27
C VAL A 133 -5.04 -4.27 0.94
N GLU A 134 -4.16 -4.19 -0.07
CA GLU A 134 -4.45 -4.68 -1.42
C GLU A 134 -4.77 -6.19 -1.43
N THR A 135 -4.06 -6.99 -0.63
CA THR A 135 -4.33 -8.43 -0.51
C THR A 135 -5.74 -8.70 0.03
N ARG A 136 -6.25 -7.87 0.95
CA ARG A 136 -7.62 -8.00 1.48
C ARG A 136 -8.66 -7.58 0.45
N GLU A 137 -8.40 -6.52 -0.30
CA GLU A 137 -9.30 -6.04 -1.36
C GLU A 137 -9.47 -7.07 -2.46
N LYS A 138 -8.39 -7.74 -2.88
CA LYS A 138 -8.43 -8.79 -3.91
C LYS A 138 -8.90 -10.16 -3.41
N LYS A 139 -9.32 -10.27 -2.16
CA LYS A 139 -9.68 -11.57 -1.57
C LYS A 139 -10.93 -12.15 -2.26
N GLY A 140 -10.79 -13.35 -2.80
CA GLY A 140 -11.87 -14.05 -3.50
C GLY A 140 -11.95 -13.74 -5.00
N GLU A 141 -11.16 -12.79 -5.48
CA GLU A 141 -11.03 -12.49 -6.91
C GLU A 141 -9.97 -13.37 -7.59
N LYS A 142 -10.10 -13.54 -8.91
CA LYS A 142 -9.11 -14.22 -9.74
C LYS A 142 -8.36 -13.20 -10.60
N CYS A 143 -7.03 -13.31 -10.62
CA CYS A 143 -6.23 -12.52 -11.54
C CYS A 143 -6.45 -13.00 -12.98
N SER A 144 -6.93 -12.11 -13.84
CA SER A 144 -7.09 -12.39 -15.27
C SER A 144 -5.73 -12.45 -15.97
N ASP A 145 -5.66 -13.11 -17.12
CA ASP A 145 -4.42 -13.16 -17.91
C ASP A 145 -3.99 -11.77 -18.40
N ALA A 146 -4.95 -10.89 -18.71
CA ALA A 146 -4.69 -9.52 -19.10
C ALA A 146 -4.03 -8.74 -17.96
N GLU A 147 -4.55 -8.88 -16.74
CA GLU A 147 -4.03 -8.24 -15.55
C GLU A 147 -2.65 -8.79 -15.18
N LYS A 148 -2.47 -10.12 -15.23
CA LYS A 148 -1.17 -10.76 -15.02
C LYS A 148 -0.10 -10.25 -15.99
N LYS A 149 -0.44 -10.11 -17.28
CA LYS A 149 0.44 -9.54 -18.30
C LYS A 149 0.76 -8.07 -18.03
N ARG A 150 -0.25 -7.27 -17.66
CA ARG A 150 -0.08 -5.86 -17.31
C ARG A 150 0.89 -5.69 -16.14
N VAL A 151 0.67 -6.43 -15.07
CA VAL A 151 1.49 -6.36 -13.85
C VAL A 151 2.91 -6.86 -14.12
N ALA A 152 3.08 -7.96 -14.85
CA ALA A 152 4.40 -8.47 -15.26
C ALA A 152 5.25 -7.45 -16.03
N ALA A 153 4.63 -6.57 -16.81
CA ALA A 153 5.33 -5.50 -17.53
C ALA A 153 5.88 -4.40 -16.60
N LEU A 154 5.35 -4.28 -15.38
CA LEU A 154 5.75 -3.26 -14.39
C LEU A 154 6.94 -3.66 -13.52
N ALA A 155 7.35 -4.93 -13.52
CA ALA A 155 8.49 -5.44 -12.73
C ALA A 155 9.83 -4.74 -13.03
N LYS A 156 9.94 -4.06 -14.18
CA LYS A 156 11.19 -3.48 -14.70
C LYS A 156 11.31 -1.97 -14.52
N LYS A 157 10.30 -1.33 -13.92
CA LYS A 157 10.28 0.11 -13.61
C LYS A 157 10.51 0.29 -12.12
#